data_AF-A0A6I6WVP0-F1
#
_entry.id   AF-A0A6I6WVP0-F1
#
_cell.length_a   1.000
_cell.length_b   1.000
_cell.length_c   1.000
_cell.angle_alpha   90.00
_cell.angle_beta   90.00
_cell.angle_gamma   90.00
#
_symmetry.space_group_name_H-M   'P 1'
#
loop_
_entity.id
_entity.type
_entity.pdbx_description
1 polymer ?
#
loop_
_entity_poly.entity_id
_entity_poly.type
_entity_poly.pdbx_seq_one_letter_code
_entity_poly.pdbx_strand_id
1 'polypeptide(L)'
;MLAGGGALATAAIAGIVAFAVVNEGGGDPSAKPSDSLPPSSDLPSSSPPQPTFKDEPPPPPPPKDFIADAEHDKAPLSAKTLYPSEKVTINGRPYRRTATSTSDSCTDAAHSGLGPVLKRHGCRALYRATFTRDGLAVTVGIAAFSDTRAAAQVKKEYQPNLVALPGGGVPDFCRTVTCRTTANSLGRYAYFTIAGRTDGKASGPEDEAAQRAALDGSNYGYARVLQRGRAQSSAAAEEPGS
;
A
#
# COMPACT_ATOMS: atom_id res chain seq x y z
N MET A 1 13.77 40.93 -22.11
CA MET A 1 15.17 40.92 -21.64
C MET A 1 15.50 39.50 -21.18
N LEU A 2 16.46 38.90 -21.88
CA LEU A 2 17.37 37.80 -21.52
C LEU A 2 16.89 36.69 -20.55
N ALA A 3 16.68 35.50 -21.14
CA ALA A 3 17.43 34.25 -20.91
C ALA A 3 17.86 33.81 -19.49
N GLY A 4 17.48 32.58 -19.17
CA GLY A 4 18.14 31.64 -18.22
C GLY A 4 17.18 30.47 -17.99
N GLY A 5 17.31 29.26 -18.58
CA GLY A 5 18.50 28.42 -18.69
C GLY A 5 18.91 27.98 -17.28
N GLY A 6 18.79 26.75 -16.79
CA GLY A 6 18.50 25.42 -17.30
C GLY A 6 19.00 24.40 -16.23
N ALA A 7 18.66 23.12 -16.40
CA ALA A 7 19.20 21.92 -15.74
C ALA A 7 18.40 21.28 -14.59
N LEU A 8 17.71 20.18 -14.93
CA LEU A 8 17.27 19.13 -14.01
C LEU A 8 18.41 18.11 -13.88
N ALA A 9 18.88 17.86 -12.66
CA ALA A 9 19.89 16.84 -12.38
C ALA A 9 19.22 15.46 -12.26
N THR A 10 19.22 14.68 -13.34
CA THR A 10 18.92 13.24 -13.32
C THR A 10 20.17 12.46 -12.93
N ALA A 11 20.19 11.88 -11.73
CA ALA A 11 21.21 10.90 -11.34
C ALA A 11 20.82 9.53 -11.91
N ALA A 12 21.47 9.12 -13.01
CA ALA A 12 21.43 7.75 -13.52
C ALA A 12 22.59 6.96 -12.90
N ILE A 13 22.29 5.89 -12.15
CA ILE A 13 23.31 4.96 -11.67
C ILE A 13 23.43 3.85 -12.71
N ALA A 14 24.49 3.93 -13.53
CA ALA A 14 24.91 2.84 -14.42
C ALA A 14 26.09 2.11 -13.76
N GLY A 15 25.89 0.85 -13.37
CA GLY A 15 26.96 -0.04 -12.94
C GLY A 15 27.68 -0.61 -14.15
N ILE A 16 28.98 -0.35 -14.26
CA ILE A 16 29.84 -0.89 -15.33
C ILE A 16 30.43 -2.23 -14.83
N VAL A 17 30.27 -3.29 -15.61
CA VAL A 17 30.99 -4.56 -15.41
C VAL A 17 32.20 -4.56 -16.34
N ALA A 18 33.41 -4.63 -15.77
CA ALA A 18 34.64 -4.72 -16.56
C ALA A 18 34.87 -6.16 -17.02
N PHE A 19 34.80 -6.40 -18.32
CA PHE A 19 35.37 -7.60 -18.93
C PHE A 19 36.79 -7.27 -19.41
N ALA A 20 37.78 -7.97 -18.87
CA ALA A 20 39.15 -7.92 -19.38
C ALA A 20 39.23 -8.73 -20.67
N VAL A 21 39.29 -8.06 -21.81
CA VAL A 21 39.64 -8.66 -23.10
C VAL A 21 41.14 -8.49 -23.27
N VAL A 22 41.88 -9.59 -23.23
CA VAL A 22 43.30 -9.59 -23.61
C VAL A 22 43.36 -9.52 -25.13
N ASN A 23 44.01 -8.48 -25.62
CA ASN A 23 44.21 -8.18 -27.03
C ASN A 23 45.62 -8.65 -27.44
N GLU A 24 45.73 -9.82 -28.07
CA GLU A 24 46.91 -10.15 -28.88
C GLU A 24 46.68 -9.62 -30.29
N GLY A 25 47.37 -8.53 -30.61
CA GLY A 25 47.32 -7.90 -31.92
C GLY A 25 48.30 -8.52 -32.91
N GLY A 26 47.88 -8.55 -34.18
CA GLY A 26 48.78 -8.36 -35.32
C GLY A 26 48.86 -9.54 -36.30
N GLY A 27 48.19 -9.40 -37.45
CA GLY A 27 48.54 -10.10 -38.70
C GLY A 27 47.35 -10.59 -39.53
N ASP A 28 47.24 -10.09 -40.76
CA ASP A 28 46.24 -10.49 -41.78
C ASP A 28 46.15 -12.01 -42.04
N PRO A 29 44.97 -12.54 -42.41
CA PRO A 29 44.75 -13.96 -42.65
C PRO A 29 45.31 -14.38 -44.01
N SER A 30 46.40 -15.16 -44.00
CA SER A 30 46.79 -15.98 -45.15
C SER A 30 46.30 -17.42 -44.96
N ALA A 31 45.27 -17.78 -45.70
CA ALA A 31 44.74 -19.13 -45.79
C ALA A 31 45.81 -20.14 -46.21
N LYS A 32 46.02 -21.21 -45.42
CA LYS A 32 46.44 -22.55 -45.88
C LYS A 32 45.93 -23.62 -44.88
N PRO A 33 45.45 -24.77 -45.36
CA PRO A 33 45.09 -25.89 -44.50
C PRO A 33 46.36 -26.60 -44.03
N SER A 34 46.49 -26.86 -42.73
CA SER A 34 47.54 -27.72 -42.19
C SER A 34 46.91 -29.00 -41.66
N ASP A 35 46.95 -30.01 -42.52
CA ASP A 35 47.02 -31.43 -42.15
C ASP A 35 48.11 -31.62 -41.08
N SER A 36 47.70 -32.02 -39.88
CA SER A 36 48.46 -32.76 -38.84
C SER A 36 48.05 -32.30 -37.43
N LEU A 37 47.11 -33.02 -36.82
CA LEU A 37 46.90 -32.95 -35.37
C LEU A 37 47.72 -34.06 -34.70
N PRO A 38 48.54 -33.76 -33.68
CA PRO A 38 49.19 -34.78 -32.86
C PRO A 38 48.15 -35.53 -31.99
N PRO A 39 48.43 -36.76 -31.53
CA PRO A 39 47.46 -37.54 -30.77
C PRO A 39 47.18 -36.85 -29.42
N SER A 40 45.93 -36.96 -28.99
CA SER A 40 45.42 -36.40 -27.74
C SER A 40 46.17 -37.01 -26.55
N SER A 41 47.00 -36.21 -25.87
CA SER A 41 47.50 -36.59 -24.54
C SER A 41 46.34 -36.58 -23.55
N ASP A 42 46.18 -37.66 -22.80
CA ASP A 42 45.19 -37.83 -21.74
C ASP A 42 45.24 -36.68 -20.72
N LEU A 43 44.18 -35.87 -20.69
CA LEU A 43 43.94 -34.90 -19.62
C LEU A 43 43.35 -35.62 -18.41
N PRO A 44 43.82 -35.36 -17.17
CA PRO A 44 43.23 -35.97 -15.99
C PRO A 44 41.77 -35.54 -15.84
N SER A 45 40.87 -36.52 -15.84
CA SER A 45 39.44 -36.33 -15.62
C SER A 45 39.19 -35.93 -14.16
N SER A 46 39.20 -34.63 -13.89
CA SER A 46 38.55 -34.08 -12.71
C SER A 46 37.48 -33.10 -13.15
N SER A 47 36.23 -33.58 -13.17
CA SER A 47 35.08 -32.71 -13.36
C SER A 47 35.01 -31.74 -12.18
N PRO A 48 34.97 -30.41 -12.41
CA PRO A 48 34.73 -29.47 -11.32
C PRO A 48 33.36 -29.77 -10.67
N PRO A 49 33.21 -29.58 -9.35
CA PRO A 49 31.94 -29.81 -8.69
C PRO A 49 30.84 -28.97 -9.36
N GLN A 50 29.76 -29.64 -9.77
CA GLN A 50 28.63 -29.00 -10.43
C GLN A 50 28.00 -27.98 -9.47
N PRO A 51 27.71 -26.74 -9.92
CA PRO A 51 27.09 -25.73 -9.07
C PRO A 51 25.75 -26.26 -8.58
N THR A 52 25.56 -26.30 -7.26
CA THR A 52 24.26 -26.57 -6.64
C THR A 52 23.49 -25.27 -6.58
N PHE A 53 22.48 -25.12 -7.43
CA PHE A 53 21.47 -24.09 -7.23
C PHE A 53 20.60 -24.57 -6.07
N LYS A 54 20.47 -23.76 -5.03
CA LYS A 54 19.43 -23.98 -4.02
C LYS A 54 18.10 -23.82 -4.73
N ASP A 55 17.23 -24.84 -4.67
CA ASP A 55 15.84 -24.72 -5.09
C ASP A 55 15.14 -23.75 -4.12
N GLU A 56 15.26 -22.45 -4.42
CA GLU A 56 14.55 -21.41 -3.68
C GLU A 56 13.21 -21.14 -4.38
N PRO A 57 12.08 -21.10 -3.64
CA PRO A 57 10.79 -20.81 -4.22
C PRO A 57 10.79 -19.47 -4.98
N PRO A 58 9.97 -19.32 -6.03
CA PRO A 58 9.86 -18.05 -6.74
C PRO A 58 9.43 -16.94 -5.76
N PRO A 59 9.92 -15.70 -5.96
CA PRO A 59 9.53 -14.59 -5.11
C PRO A 59 8.01 -14.36 -5.19
N PRO A 60 7.36 -13.96 -4.08
CA PRO A 60 5.92 -13.71 -4.07
C PRO A 60 5.56 -12.57 -5.04
N PRO A 61 4.40 -12.63 -5.71
CA PRO A 61 3.96 -11.53 -6.57
C PRO A 61 3.72 -10.24 -5.77
N PRO A 62 3.80 -9.05 -6.38
CA PRO A 62 3.68 -7.79 -5.67
C PRO A 62 2.36 -7.65 -4.87
N PRO A 63 2.40 -7.29 -3.57
CA PRO A 63 1.20 -7.14 -2.74
C PRO A 63 0.13 -6.20 -3.28
N LYS A 64 0.51 -5.19 -4.06
CA LYS A 64 -0.43 -4.20 -4.61
C LYS A 64 -1.33 -4.79 -5.70
N ASP A 65 -0.89 -5.83 -6.38
CA ASP A 65 -1.64 -6.45 -7.48
C ASP A 65 -2.89 -7.16 -6.91
N PHE A 66 -2.77 -7.78 -5.74
CA PHE A 66 -3.88 -8.43 -5.01
C PHE A 66 -4.91 -7.47 -4.40
N ILE A 67 -4.69 -6.16 -4.47
CA ILE A 67 -5.65 -5.15 -4.02
C ILE A 67 -5.99 -4.16 -5.12
N ALA A 68 -5.54 -4.40 -6.36
CA ALA A 68 -5.71 -3.47 -7.46
C ALA A 68 -7.18 -3.30 -7.87
N ASP A 69 -7.94 -4.41 -7.85
CA ASP A 69 -9.33 -4.48 -8.28
C ASP A 69 -10.08 -5.65 -7.64
N ALA A 70 -11.38 -5.76 -7.93
CA ALA A 70 -12.26 -6.77 -7.38
C ALA A 70 -11.99 -8.20 -7.85
N GLU A 71 -11.32 -8.36 -8.99
CA GLU A 71 -11.01 -9.66 -9.54
C GLU A 71 -9.78 -10.24 -8.84
N HIS A 72 -8.77 -9.44 -8.53
CA HIS A 72 -7.57 -9.91 -7.84
C HIS A 72 -7.71 -9.95 -6.32
N ASP A 73 -8.59 -9.12 -5.75
CA ASP A 73 -8.77 -9.06 -4.31
C ASP A 73 -9.81 -10.07 -3.79
N LYS A 74 -9.35 -11.30 -3.56
CA LYS A 74 -10.17 -12.47 -3.20
C LYS A 74 -10.34 -12.71 -1.71
N ALA A 75 -9.55 -12.08 -0.86
CA ALA A 75 -9.63 -12.30 0.58
C ALA A 75 -11.04 -11.94 1.15
N PRO A 76 -11.51 -12.57 2.24
CA PRO A 76 -12.76 -12.15 2.87
C PRO A 76 -12.71 -10.69 3.34
N LEU A 77 -13.71 -9.89 2.99
CA LEU A 77 -13.76 -8.46 3.29
C LEU A 77 -14.91 -8.17 4.27
N SER A 78 -14.56 -7.65 5.44
CA SER A 78 -15.51 -7.26 6.48
C SER A 78 -14.87 -6.26 7.44
N ALA A 79 -15.66 -5.61 8.29
CA ALA A 79 -15.11 -4.80 9.38
C ALA A 79 -14.23 -5.65 10.33
N LYS A 80 -14.53 -6.94 10.53
CA LYS A 80 -13.71 -7.82 11.37
C LYS A 80 -12.33 -8.07 10.75
N THR A 81 -12.24 -8.28 9.43
CA THR A 81 -10.95 -8.53 8.76
C THR A 81 -10.13 -7.25 8.60
N LEU A 82 -10.79 -6.11 8.42
CA LEU A 82 -10.11 -4.80 8.34
C LEU A 82 -9.68 -4.27 9.71
N TYR A 83 -10.45 -4.52 10.77
CA TYR A 83 -10.19 -4.02 12.12
C TYR A 83 -10.11 -5.17 13.16
N PRO A 84 -9.14 -6.09 13.07
CA PRO A 84 -9.17 -7.35 13.82
C PRO A 84 -8.88 -7.19 15.32
N SER A 85 -8.06 -6.21 15.70
CA SER A 85 -7.57 -6.06 17.07
C SER A 85 -8.35 -4.97 17.80
N GLU A 86 -8.75 -5.25 19.03
CA GLU A 86 -9.38 -4.26 19.90
C GLU A 86 -8.37 -3.25 20.45
N LYS A 87 -7.15 -3.68 20.74
CA LYS A 87 -6.05 -2.79 21.17
C LYS A 87 -5.03 -2.71 20.05
N VAL A 88 -4.67 -1.49 19.66
CA VAL A 88 -3.69 -1.25 18.59
C VAL A 88 -2.72 -0.16 19.04
N THR A 89 -1.47 -0.26 18.60
CA THR A 89 -0.48 0.81 18.80
C THR A 89 -0.15 1.38 17.43
N ILE A 90 -0.41 2.67 17.24
CA ILE A 90 -0.18 3.37 15.98
C ILE A 90 0.86 4.45 16.25
N ASN A 91 2.00 4.42 15.53
CA ASN A 91 3.09 5.38 15.72
C ASN A 91 3.49 5.55 17.21
N GLY A 92 3.55 4.44 17.96
CA GLY A 92 3.89 4.42 19.38
C GLY A 92 2.75 4.83 20.34
N ARG A 93 1.55 5.14 19.83
CA ARG A 93 0.41 5.58 20.64
C ARG A 93 -0.64 4.48 20.77
N PRO A 94 -1.05 4.10 21.99
CA PRO A 94 -2.04 3.05 22.20
C PRO A 94 -3.46 3.59 21.96
N TYR A 95 -4.25 2.84 21.23
CA TYR A 95 -5.65 3.10 20.95
C TYR A 95 -6.49 1.86 21.28
N ARG A 96 -7.71 2.10 21.77
CA ARG A 96 -8.73 1.04 21.96
C ARG A 96 -9.84 1.23 20.94
N ARG A 97 -10.13 0.20 20.15
CA ARG A 97 -11.30 0.13 19.26
C ARG A 97 -12.55 0.00 20.11
N THR A 98 -13.55 0.82 19.88
CA THR A 98 -14.80 0.86 20.67
C THR A 98 -16.02 0.45 19.86
N ALA A 99 -15.99 0.63 18.54
CA ALA A 99 -17.10 0.30 17.66
C ALA A 99 -16.60 -0.10 16.28
N THR A 100 -17.37 -0.94 15.60
CA THR A 100 -17.22 -1.23 14.16
C THR A 100 -18.58 -1.28 13.48
N SER A 101 -18.61 -0.90 12.21
CA SER A 101 -19.83 -0.93 11.39
C SER A 101 -19.48 -1.21 9.93
N THR A 102 -20.42 -1.80 9.21
CA THR A 102 -20.38 -1.99 7.74
C THR A 102 -21.61 -1.33 7.15
N SER A 103 -21.45 -0.64 6.03
CA SER A 103 -22.53 -0.02 5.26
C SER A 103 -22.35 -0.36 3.79
N ASP A 104 -23.31 -1.07 3.21
CA ASP A 104 -23.28 -1.46 1.78
C ASP A 104 -23.71 -0.30 0.86
N SER A 105 -24.51 0.63 1.38
CA SER A 105 -24.93 1.84 0.64
C SER A 105 -23.81 2.89 0.53
N CYS A 106 -22.80 2.81 1.40
CA CYS A 106 -21.72 3.80 1.64
C CYS A 106 -22.19 5.21 2.04
N THR A 107 -23.32 5.69 1.52
CA THR A 107 -23.87 7.03 1.72
C THR A 107 -24.39 7.23 3.13
N ASP A 108 -24.90 6.20 3.81
CA ASP A 108 -25.40 6.36 5.18
C ASP A 108 -24.28 6.59 6.20
N ALA A 109 -23.04 6.28 5.79
CA ALA A 109 -21.82 6.50 6.54
C ALA A 109 -21.03 7.74 6.07
N ALA A 110 -21.61 8.57 5.20
CA ALA A 110 -20.99 9.77 4.66
C ALA A 110 -22.01 10.90 4.40
N HIS A 111 -21.81 12.10 4.98
CA HIS A 111 -22.74 13.23 4.77
C HIS A 111 -22.56 13.91 3.39
N SER A 112 -23.27 15.04 3.18
CA SER A 112 -23.51 15.73 1.91
C SER A 112 -22.29 16.05 1.04
N GLY A 113 -21.08 16.12 1.60
CA GLY A 113 -19.83 16.24 0.83
C GLY A 113 -19.29 14.90 0.29
N LEU A 114 -19.10 13.93 1.18
CA LEU A 114 -18.43 12.66 0.84
C LEU A 114 -19.39 11.66 0.19
N GLY A 115 -20.66 11.60 0.63
CA GLY A 115 -21.65 10.63 0.15
C GLY A 115 -21.83 10.65 -1.38
N PRO A 116 -22.05 11.83 -2.00
CA PRO A 116 -22.15 11.93 -3.46
C PRO A 116 -20.88 11.51 -4.20
N VAL A 117 -19.69 11.78 -3.64
CA VAL A 117 -18.40 11.35 -4.21
C VAL A 117 -18.28 9.84 -4.19
N LEU A 118 -18.60 9.19 -3.06
CA LEU A 118 -18.60 7.74 -2.93
C LEU A 118 -19.59 7.08 -3.91
N LYS A 119 -20.80 7.62 -4.01
CA LYS A 119 -21.83 7.10 -4.91
C LYS A 119 -21.42 7.21 -6.38
N ARG A 120 -20.90 8.38 -6.80
CA ARG A 120 -20.47 8.63 -8.20
C ARG A 120 -19.41 7.65 -8.67
N HIS A 121 -18.46 7.29 -7.80
CA HIS A 121 -17.37 6.38 -8.13
C HIS A 121 -17.67 4.91 -7.82
N GLY A 122 -18.91 4.57 -7.49
CA GLY A 122 -19.34 3.18 -7.34
C GLY A 122 -18.82 2.51 -6.07
N CYS A 123 -18.88 3.21 -4.93
CA CYS A 123 -18.58 2.59 -3.63
C CYS A 123 -19.48 1.37 -3.40
N ARG A 124 -18.87 0.23 -3.07
CA ARG A 124 -19.56 -1.05 -2.88
C ARG A 124 -19.87 -1.34 -1.41
N ALA A 125 -18.99 -0.90 -0.52
CA ALA A 125 -19.14 -1.01 0.92
C ALA A 125 -18.20 -0.02 1.62
N LEU A 126 -18.62 0.51 2.76
CA LEU A 126 -17.83 1.34 3.65
C LEU A 126 -17.77 0.69 5.05
N TYR A 127 -16.54 0.34 5.45
CA TYR A 127 -16.24 -0.28 6.73
C TYR A 127 -15.68 0.76 7.69
N ARG A 128 -16.32 0.96 8.83
CA ARG A 128 -15.89 1.94 9.84
C ARG A 128 -15.45 1.26 11.12
N ALA A 129 -14.46 1.85 11.79
CA ALA A 129 -14.12 1.56 13.17
C ALA A 129 -13.79 2.84 13.92
N THR A 130 -14.20 2.92 15.18
CA THR A 130 -13.81 4.01 16.07
C THR A 130 -12.80 3.53 17.09
N PHE A 131 -11.78 4.35 17.29
CA PHE A 131 -10.73 4.15 18.27
C PHE A 131 -10.67 5.33 19.23
N THR A 132 -10.34 5.08 20.49
CA THR A 132 -10.19 6.11 21.51
C THR A 132 -8.82 6.11 22.15
N ARG A 133 -8.40 7.30 22.56
CA ARG A 133 -7.20 7.55 23.36
C ARG A 133 -7.31 8.91 24.05
N ASP A 134 -7.05 8.99 25.35
CA ASP A 134 -6.83 10.25 26.07
C ASP A 134 -7.85 11.38 25.76
N GLY A 135 -9.15 11.06 25.77
CA GLY A 135 -10.23 12.02 25.47
C GLY A 135 -10.40 12.37 23.99
N LEU A 136 -9.75 11.63 23.09
CA LEU A 136 -9.92 11.70 21.64
C LEU A 136 -10.67 10.47 21.14
N ALA A 137 -11.48 10.66 20.10
CA ALA A 137 -12.07 9.61 19.29
C ALA A 137 -11.66 9.80 17.83
N VAL A 138 -11.40 8.69 17.16
CA VAL A 138 -10.98 8.62 15.75
C VAL A 138 -11.79 7.56 15.06
N THR A 139 -12.65 7.95 14.11
CA THR A 139 -13.31 7.00 13.21
C THR A 139 -12.48 6.88 11.94
N VAL A 140 -12.05 5.67 11.63
CA VAL A 140 -11.42 5.30 10.36
C VAL A 140 -12.48 4.63 9.49
N GLY A 141 -12.65 5.12 8.27
CA GLY A 141 -13.51 4.52 7.25
C GLY A 141 -12.66 3.98 6.10
N ILE A 142 -12.91 2.75 5.65
CA ILE A 142 -12.30 2.15 4.46
C ILE A 142 -13.43 1.81 3.50
N ALA A 143 -13.49 2.51 2.36
CA ALA A 143 -14.43 2.28 1.28
C ALA A 143 -13.81 1.38 0.21
N ALA A 144 -14.54 0.38 -0.24
CA ALA A 144 -14.14 -0.55 -1.29
C ALA A 144 -14.82 -0.19 -2.63
N PHE A 145 -14.03 -0.18 -3.70
CA PHE A 145 -14.49 0.13 -5.07
C PHE A 145 -14.21 -1.04 -6.00
N SER A 146 -14.59 -0.92 -7.28
CA SER A 146 -14.26 -1.94 -8.28
C SER A 146 -12.76 -2.00 -8.58
N ASP A 147 -12.09 -0.86 -8.63
CA ASP A 147 -10.69 -0.76 -9.05
C ASP A 147 -9.94 0.43 -8.40
N THR A 148 -8.64 0.47 -8.65
CA THR A 148 -7.73 1.52 -8.15
C THR A 148 -8.05 2.91 -8.68
N ARG A 149 -8.58 3.01 -9.91
CA ARG A 149 -8.91 4.29 -10.54
C ARG A 149 -10.06 4.97 -9.78
N ALA A 150 -11.12 4.24 -9.48
CA ALA A 150 -12.26 4.74 -8.72
C ALA A 150 -11.83 5.25 -7.34
N ALA A 151 -11.05 4.47 -6.60
CA ALA A 151 -10.54 4.87 -5.29
C ALA A 151 -9.63 6.12 -5.35
N ALA A 152 -8.77 6.21 -6.36
CA ALA A 152 -7.91 7.38 -6.57
C ALA A 152 -8.71 8.65 -6.90
N GLN A 153 -9.78 8.54 -7.69
CA GLN A 153 -10.65 9.68 -8.00
C GLN A 153 -11.43 10.15 -6.77
N VAL A 154 -11.88 9.24 -5.92
CA VAL A 154 -12.52 9.59 -4.65
C VAL A 154 -11.58 10.37 -3.73
N LYS A 155 -10.30 9.99 -3.65
CA LYS A 155 -9.28 10.77 -2.93
C LYS A 155 -9.12 12.16 -3.54
N LYS A 156 -9.03 12.26 -4.87
CA LYS A 156 -8.83 13.53 -5.59
C LYS A 156 -10.02 14.48 -5.41
N GLU A 157 -11.23 13.96 -5.43
CA GLU A 157 -12.49 14.71 -5.30
C GLU A 157 -12.99 14.77 -3.86
N TYR A 158 -12.15 14.40 -2.89
CA TYR A 158 -12.54 14.30 -1.49
C TYR A 158 -13.09 15.62 -0.97
N GLN A 159 -14.31 15.54 -0.46
CA GLN A 159 -14.91 16.56 0.38
C GLN A 159 -15.13 15.95 1.76
N PRO A 160 -14.55 16.52 2.84
CA PRO A 160 -14.71 15.98 4.18
C PRO A 160 -16.18 15.84 4.53
N ASN A 161 -16.55 14.68 5.09
CA ASN A 161 -17.82 14.42 5.78
C ASN A 161 -18.01 12.91 6.09
N LEU A 162 -16.96 12.20 6.53
CA LEU A 162 -17.15 10.84 7.07
C LEU A 162 -18.00 10.93 8.34
N VAL A 163 -19.05 10.11 8.44
CA VAL A 163 -19.89 10.07 9.64
C VAL A 163 -19.10 9.37 10.75
N ALA A 164 -18.87 10.08 11.85
CA ALA A 164 -18.30 9.53 13.06
C ALA A 164 -19.14 8.34 13.58
N LEU A 165 -18.49 7.30 14.09
CA LEU A 165 -19.16 6.11 14.58
C LEU A 165 -19.12 6.08 16.13
N PRO A 166 -20.22 6.41 16.83
CA PRO A 166 -20.29 6.28 18.30
C PRO A 166 -20.32 4.80 18.71
N GLY A 167 -20.19 4.54 20.02
CA GLY A 167 -20.31 3.20 20.61
C GLY A 167 -19.13 2.81 21.50
N GLY A 168 -19.33 1.79 22.34
CA GLY A 168 -18.32 1.31 23.27
C GLY A 168 -17.84 2.37 24.28
N GLY A 169 -18.77 3.22 24.75
CA GLY A 169 -18.51 4.34 25.67
C GLY A 169 -18.11 5.64 24.98
N VAL A 170 -18.06 5.68 23.64
CA VAL A 170 -17.79 6.90 22.87
C VAL A 170 -19.11 7.58 22.53
N PRO A 171 -19.32 8.84 22.94
CA PRO A 171 -20.50 9.59 22.54
C PRO A 171 -20.44 9.93 21.05
N ASP A 172 -21.52 10.45 20.53
CA ASP A 172 -21.46 11.13 19.24
C ASP A 172 -20.47 12.30 19.29
N PHE A 173 -19.58 12.37 18.31
CA PHE A 173 -18.57 13.41 18.19
C PHE A 173 -18.54 13.94 16.76
N CYS A 174 -17.97 15.13 16.56
CA CYS A 174 -17.85 15.76 15.23
C CYS A 174 -19.18 15.98 14.48
N ARG A 175 -20.29 16.21 15.19
CA ARG A 175 -21.60 16.50 14.57
C ARG A 175 -21.77 17.95 14.14
N THR A 176 -21.40 18.88 15.02
CA THR A 176 -21.65 20.32 14.87
C THR A 176 -20.40 21.18 15.09
N VAL A 177 -19.25 20.53 15.29
CA VAL A 177 -17.98 21.17 15.60
C VAL A 177 -16.92 20.78 14.59
N THR A 178 -15.93 21.65 14.41
CA THR A 178 -14.77 21.37 13.56
C THR A 178 -14.01 20.15 14.08
N CYS A 179 -13.72 19.24 13.17
CA CYS A 179 -12.91 18.05 13.44
C CYS A 179 -11.80 17.89 12.41
N ARG A 180 -10.81 17.06 12.74
CA ARG A 180 -9.68 16.79 11.86
C ARG A 180 -9.98 15.61 10.98
N THR A 181 -9.80 15.79 9.68
CA THR A 181 -10.08 14.73 8.71
C THR A 181 -8.90 14.49 7.79
N THR A 182 -8.84 13.28 7.25
CA THR A 182 -7.85 12.87 6.24
C THR A 182 -8.55 12.04 5.17
N ALA A 183 -7.99 12.00 3.97
CA ALA A 183 -8.40 11.11 2.90
C ALA A 183 -7.18 10.64 2.11
N ASN A 184 -7.11 9.36 1.82
CA ASN A 184 -6.08 8.77 0.98
C ASN A 184 -6.60 7.49 0.30
N SER A 185 -5.81 6.89 -0.57
CA SER A 185 -6.19 5.68 -1.30
C SER A 185 -5.00 4.74 -1.50
N LEU A 186 -5.29 3.45 -1.65
CA LEU A 186 -4.32 2.40 -1.98
C LEU A 186 -5.08 1.23 -2.61
N GLY A 187 -4.67 0.82 -3.81
CA GLY A 187 -5.42 -0.17 -4.59
C GLY A 187 -6.87 0.30 -4.81
N ARG A 188 -7.81 -0.65 -4.80
CA ARG A 188 -9.26 -0.43 -4.90
C ARG A 188 -9.92 0.20 -3.66
N TYR A 189 -9.14 0.74 -2.73
CA TYR A 189 -9.63 1.27 -1.47
C TYR A 189 -9.34 2.77 -1.34
N ALA A 190 -10.37 3.53 -0.97
CA ALA A 190 -10.19 4.87 -0.42
C ALA A 190 -10.45 4.80 1.08
N TYR A 191 -9.65 5.49 1.89
CA TYR A 191 -9.78 5.49 3.33
C TYR A 191 -9.73 6.91 3.87
N PHE A 192 -10.55 7.13 4.90
CA PHE A 192 -10.85 8.43 5.47
C PHE A 192 -10.71 8.34 6.97
N THR A 193 -10.38 9.48 7.59
CA THR A 193 -10.43 9.60 9.03
C THR A 193 -11.24 10.82 9.42
N ILE A 194 -11.97 10.72 10.53
CA ILE A 194 -12.50 11.86 11.27
C ILE A 194 -12.10 11.70 12.74
N ALA A 195 -11.43 12.72 13.29
CA ALA A 195 -10.94 12.73 14.66
C ALA A 195 -11.37 14.00 15.39
N GLY A 196 -11.76 13.84 16.64
CA GLY A 196 -12.17 14.95 17.51
C GLY A 196 -12.12 14.58 18.98
N ARG A 197 -12.48 15.54 19.82
CA ARG A 197 -12.57 15.37 21.27
C ARG A 197 -13.86 14.67 21.66
N THR A 198 -13.79 13.80 22.67
CA THR A 198 -14.97 13.12 23.22
C THR A 198 -15.79 14.00 24.17
N ASP A 199 -15.26 15.15 24.58
CA ASP A 199 -15.96 16.14 25.43
C ASP A 199 -16.79 17.15 24.61
N GLY A 200 -16.90 16.96 23.29
CA GLY A 200 -17.69 17.79 22.40
C GLY A 200 -17.04 19.10 21.98
N LYS A 201 -15.81 19.41 22.45
CA LYS A 201 -15.09 20.61 22.01
C LYS A 201 -14.64 20.48 20.55
N ALA A 202 -14.56 21.63 19.88
CA ALA A 202 -14.00 21.71 18.54
C ALA A 202 -12.51 21.36 18.55
N SER A 203 -12.07 20.64 17.51
CA SER A 203 -10.66 20.38 17.22
C SER A 203 -10.19 21.31 16.12
N GLY A 204 -10.02 22.59 16.48
CA GLY A 204 -9.53 23.65 15.60
C GLY A 204 -8.05 23.47 15.19
N PRO A 205 -7.50 24.35 14.33
CA PRO A 205 -6.14 24.33 13.79
C PRO A 205 -5.01 24.10 14.81
N GLU A 206 -5.20 24.58 16.03
CA GLU A 206 -4.31 24.47 17.19
C GLU A 206 -4.37 23.13 17.93
N ASP A 207 -5.40 22.31 17.70
CA ASP A 207 -5.54 20.99 18.33
C ASP A 207 -4.62 19.94 17.66
N GLU A 208 -3.33 20.03 17.94
CA GLU A 208 -2.31 19.10 17.43
C GLU A 208 -2.56 17.65 17.84
N ALA A 209 -3.22 17.42 18.99
CA ALA A 209 -3.53 16.08 19.46
C ALA A 209 -4.58 15.42 18.56
N ALA A 210 -5.66 16.14 18.21
CA ALA A 210 -6.65 15.68 17.25
C ALA A 210 -6.08 15.54 15.83
N GLN A 211 -5.19 16.46 15.42
CA GLN A 211 -4.52 16.35 14.11
C GLN A 211 -3.66 15.09 14.02
N ARG A 212 -2.83 14.81 15.04
CA ARG A 212 -2.04 13.56 15.10
C ARG A 212 -2.93 12.32 15.11
N ALA A 213 -4.03 12.36 15.85
CA ALA A 213 -4.98 11.25 15.89
C ALA A 213 -5.64 10.99 14.52
N ALA A 214 -5.94 12.03 13.74
CA ALA A 214 -6.44 11.89 12.37
C ALA A 214 -5.39 11.26 11.41
N LEU A 215 -4.12 11.64 11.57
CA LEU A 215 -3.00 11.06 10.81
C LEU A 215 -2.74 9.61 11.21
N ASP A 216 -2.84 9.27 12.50
CA ASP A 216 -2.73 7.89 12.99
C ASP A 216 -3.84 7.01 12.38
N GLY A 217 -5.07 7.50 12.33
CA GLY A 217 -6.16 6.80 11.64
C GLY A 217 -5.87 6.55 10.15
N SER A 218 -5.28 7.54 9.46
CA SER A 218 -4.85 7.38 8.07
C SER A 218 -3.75 6.33 7.92
N ASN A 219 -2.73 6.35 8.78
CA ASN A 219 -1.64 5.38 8.76
C ASN A 219 -2.14 3.98 9.05
N TYR A 220 -3.10 3.85 9.97
CA TYR A 220 -3.77 2.59 10.25
C TYR A 220 -4.51 2.08 9.01
N GLY A 221 -5.33 2.92 8.35
CA GLY A 221 -6.03 2.56 7.12
C GLY A 221 -5.08 2.05 6.03
N TYR A 222 -3.99 2.78 5.78
CA TYR A 222 -2.93 2.35 4.85
C TYR A 222 -2.34 0.99 5.23
N ALA A 223 -1.92 0.82 6.49
CA ALA A 223 -1.30 -0.41 6.97
C ALA A 223 -2.24 -1.61 6.84
N ARG A 224 -3.54 -1.44 7.12
CA ARG A 224 -4.53 -2.52 6.98
C ARG A 224 -4.74 -2.93 5.53
N VAL A 225 -4.89 -1.97 4.62
CA VAL A 225 -5.05 -2.26 3.18
C VAL A 225 -3.80 -2.91 2.61
N LEU A 226 -2.60 -2.42 2.96
CA LEU A 226 -1.35 -3.03 2.51
C LEU A 226 -1.16 -4.45 3.09
N GLN A 227 -1.50 -4.67 4.35
CA GLN A 227 -1.40 -5.99 4.97
C GLN A 227 -2.31 -7.02 4.30
N ARG A 228 -3.48 -6.60 3.83
CA ARG A 228 -4.37 -7.46 3.03
C ARG A 228 -3.72 -7.91 1.73
N GLY A 229 -3.09 -6.99 1.00
CA GLY A 229 -2.33 -7.33 -0.21
C GLY A 229 -1.17 -8.28 0.08
N ARG A 230 -0.44 -8.03 1.18
CA ARG A 230 0.67 -8.89 1.62
C ARG A 230 0.22 -10.31 1.96
N ALA A 231 -0.89 -10.45 2.68
CA ALA A 231 -1.41 -11.76 3.05
C ALA A 231 -1.78 -12.60 1.82
N GLN A 232 -2.40 -12.00 0.81
CA GLN A 232 -2.73 -12.69 -0.45
C GLN A 232 -1.48 -13.01 -1.28
N SER A 233 -0.53 -12.08 -1.33
CA SER A 233 0.77 -12.27 -1.99
C SER A 233 1.57 -13.42 -1.37
N SER A 234 1.62 -13.52 -0.04
CA SER A 234 2.24 -14.65 0.65
C SER A 234 1.53 -15.97 0.37
N ALA A 235 0.18 -15.99 0.45
CA ALA A 235 -0.59 -17.21 0.17
C ALA A 235 -0.38 -17.72 -1.27
N ALA A 236 -0.32 -16.82 -2.26
CA ALA A 236 -0.07 -17.18 -3.65
C ALA A 236 1.34 -17.76 -3.89
N ALA A 237 2.33 -17.40 -3.06
CA ALA A 237 3.67 -17.97 -3.13
C ALA A 237 3.78 -19.37 -2.50
N GLU A 238 2.88 -19.69 -1.57
CA GLU A 238 2.75 -21.03 -0.97
C GLU A 238 2.01 -22.00 -1.90
N GLU A 239 1.25 -21.50 -2.88
CA GLU A 239 0.53 -22.29 -3.90
C GLU A 239 1.12 -22.08 -5.33
N PRO A 240 2.39 -22.44 -5.60
CA PRO A 240 2.95 -22.30 -6.93
C PRO A 240 2.26 -23.29 -7.91
N GLY A 241 1.28 -22.81 -8.68
CA GLY A 241 0.78 -23.48 -9.89
C GLY A 241 -0.62 -24.09 -9.84
N SER A 242 -1.62 -23.40 -9.27
CA SER A 242 -3.04 -23.75 -9.51
C SER A 242 -3.59 -23.15 -10.80
#